data_AF-T1CUF7-F1
#
_entry.id   AF-T1CUF7-F1
#
_cell.length_a   1.000
_cell.length_b   1.000
_cell.length_c   1.000
_cell.angle_alpha   90.00
_cell.angle_beta   90.00
_cell.angle_gamma   90.00
#
_symmetry.space_group_name_H-M   'P 1'
#
loop_
_entity.id
_entity.type
_entity.pdbx_description
1 polymer ?
#
loop_
_entity_poly.entity_id
_entity_poly.type
_entity_poly.pdbx_seq_one_letter_code
_entity_poly.pdbx_strand_id
1 'polypeptide(L)'
;AGCHSGVPTEKVSALVKTVTHGAAAVRKIFDGPPGSGLTGAVIAGGTHPPVVVWVTADGKTLIAGNVFDVQGRNLTQMATLRLANAPVLASARPSAPAAFSPSPTGPDPRARNGSGR
;
A
#
# COMPACT_ATOMS: atom_id res chain seq x y z
N ALA A 1 -6.10 -29.76 -7.22
CA ALA A 1 -6.05 -28.40 -6.65
C ALA A 1 -4.62 -28.11 -6.24
N GLY A 2 -3.83 -27.45 -7.11
CA GLY A 2 -2.43 -27.14 -6.82
C GLY A 2 -2.33 -25.81 -6.09
N CYS A 3 -1.95 -25.82 -4.82
CA CYS A 3 -1.64 -24.63 -4.04
C CYS A 3 -0.51 -23.86 -4.74
N HIS A 4 -0.80 -22.67 -5.26
CA HIS A 4 0.24 -21.81 -5.84
C HIS A 4 1.02 -21.21 -4.67
N SER A 5 2.11 -21.87 -4.26
CA SER A 5 3.03 -21.33 -3.27
C SER A 5 3.87 -20.25 -3.94
N GLY A 6 3.32 -19.04 -4.04
CA GLY A 6 4.10 -17.86 -4.39
C GLY A 6 5.37 -17.78 -3.53
N VAL A 7 6.42 -17.14 -4.05
CA VAL A 7 7.68 -17.03 -3.31
C VAL A 7 7.40 -16.31 -1.98
N PRO A 8 7.81 -16.87 -0.83
CA PRO A 8 7.60 -16.25 0.46
C PRO A 8 8.16 -14.82 0.52
N THR A 9 7.42 -13.93 1.18
CA THR A 9 7.71 -12.48 1.20
C THR A 9 9.08 -12.16 1.79
N GLU A 10 9.47 -12.91 2.81
CA GLU A 10 10.78 -12.79 3.46
C GLU A 10 11.92 -13.18 2.52
N LYS A 11 11.72 -14.19 1.66
CA LYS A 11 12.73 -14.59 0.67
C LYS A 11 12.89 -13.52 -0.41
N VAL A 12 11.78 -12.97 -0.92
CA VAL A 12 11.81 -11.86 -1.89
C VAL A 12 12.53 -10.65 -1.29
N SER A 13 12.21 -10.30 -0.04
CA SER A 13 12.82 -9.16 0.66
C SER A 13 14.32 -9.36 0.90
N ALA A 14 14.72 -10.56 1.32
CA ALA A 14 16.14 -10.91 1.48
C ALA A 14 16.90 -10.85 0.16
N LEU A 15 16.33 -11.40 -0.91
CA LEU A 15 16.92 -11.38 -2.25
C LEU A 15 17.12 -9.96 -2.76
N VAL A 16 16.09 -9.11 -2.66
CA VAL A 16 16.18 -7.69 -3.06
C VAL A 16 17.25 -6.97 -2.25
N LYS A 17 17.30 -7.18 -0.93
CA LYS A 17 18.32 -6.59 -0.08
C LYS A 17 19.73 -7.02 -0.51
N THR A 18 19.93 -8.30 -0.80
CA THR A 18 21.21 -8.85 -1.25
C THR A 18 21.62 -8.26 -2.61
N VAL A 19 20.75 -8.31 -3.61
CA VAL A 19 21.05 -7.84 -4.98
C VAL A 19 21.33 -6.33 -5.01
N THR A 20 20.61 -5.55 -4.20
CA THR A 20 20.76 -4.10 -4.16
C THR A 20 21.74 -3.61 -3.09
N HIS A 21 22.41 -4.52 -2.36
CA HIS A 21 23.27 -4.18 -1.22
C HIS A 21 22.56 -3.30 -0.16
N GLY A 22 21.26 -3.50 0.01
CA GLY A 22 20.41 -2.72 0.91
C GLY A 22 19.96 -1.36 0.38
N ALA A 23 20.31 -0.99 -0.85
CA ALA A 23 19.91 0.29 -1.43
C ALA A 23 18.42 0.36 -1.77
N ALA A 24 17.74 -0.78 -1.95
CA ALA A 24 16.30 -0.84 -2.18
C ALA A 24 15.59 -1.79 -1.22
N ALA A 25 14.30 -1.53 -1.00
CA ALA A 25 13.42 -2.35 -0.18
C ALA A 25 12.12 -2.67 -0.93
N VAL A 26 11.59 -3.86 -0.66
CA VAL A 26 10.29 -4.29 -1.18
C VAL A 26 9.19 -3.45 -0.56
N ARG A 27 8.33 -2.88 -1.41
CA ARG A 27 7.14 -2.12 -1.03
C ARG A 27 5.88 -2.95 -1.12
N LYS A 28 5.81 -3.81 -2.15
CA LYS A 28 4.64 -4.65 -2.42
C LYS A 28 5.09 -5.90 -3.18
N ILE A 29 4.45 -7.01 -2.88
CA ILE A 29 4.58 -8.26 -3.63
C ILE A 29 3.22 -8.58 -4.24
N PHE A 30 3.22 -9.15 -5.43
CA PHE A 30 2.02 -9.57 -6.14
C PHE A 30 2.32 -10.80 -6.99
N ASP A 31 1.26 -11.56 -7.28
CA ASP A 31 1.37 -12.74 -8.11
C ASP A 31 1.78 -12.35 -9.54
N GLY A 32 2.74 -13.07 -10.08
CA GLY A 32 3.08 -12.92 -11.49
C GLY A 32 2.06 -13.56 -12.42
N PRO A 33 2.30 -13.46 -13.74
CA PRO A 33 1.42 -14.01 -14.75
C PRO A 33 1.10 -15.49 -14.47
N PRO A 34 -0.17 -15.93 -14.62
CA PRO A 34 -0.55 -17.32 -14.39
C PRO A 34 0.32 -18.28 -15.21
N GLY A 35 0.82 -19.34 -14.58
CA GLY A 35 1.65 -20.37 -15.22
C GLY A 35 3.12 -19.98 -15.46
N SER A 36 3.52 -18.72 -15.22
CA SER A 36 4.92 -18.29 -15.39
C SER A 36 5.84 -18.72 -14.24
N GLY A 37 5.28 -19.00 -13.07
CA GLY A 37 6.04 -19.21 -11.83
C GLY A 37 6.74 -17.95 -11.33
N LEU A 38 6.52 -16.78 -11.95
CA LEU A 38 7.10 -15.53 -11.52
C LEU A 38 6.31 -14.93 -10.37
N THR A 39 7.03 -14.27 -9.46
CA THR A 39 6.47 -13.40 -8.43
C THR A 39 6.91 -11.97 -8.73
N GLY A 40 5.97 -11.04 -8.79
CA GLY A 40 6.27 -9.62 -9.00
C GLY A 40 6.52 -8.90 -7.68
N ALA A 41 7.51 -8.02 -7.65
CA ALA A 41 7.78 -7.17 -6.50
C ALA A 41 8.00 -5.73 -6.93
N VAL A 42 7.37 -4.80 -6.21
CA VAL A 42 7.67 -3.37 -6.31
C VAL A 42 8.78 -3.08 -5.33
N ILE A 43 9.90 -2.56 -5.82
CA ILE A 43 11.02 -2.14 -4.99
C ILE A 43 11.19 -0.63 -5.10
N ALA A 44 11.61 0.00 -4.01
CA ALA A 44 11.92 1.42 -3.96
C ALA A 44 13.21 1.63 -3.20
N GLY A 45 14.04 2.57 -3.65
CA GLY A 45 15.34 2.88 -3.06
C GLY A 45 15.88 4.22 -3.55
N GLY A 46 16.50 4.97 -2.63
CA GLY A 46 17.08 6.28 -2.92
C GLY A 46 16.07 7.29 -3.50
N THR A 47 16.51 8.01 -4.53
CA THR A 47 15.71 9.03 -5.24
C THR A 47 15.03 8.50 -6.52
N HIS A 48 15.17 7.20 -6.82
CA HIS A 48 14.58 6.60 -8.00
C HIS A 48 13.09 6.27 -7.77
N PRO A 49 12.24 6.42 -8.80
CA PRO A 49 10.86 6.00 -8.70
C PRO A 49 10.75 4.49 -8.43
N PRO A 50 9.71 4.02 -7.73
CA PRO A 50 9.51 2.59 -7.51
C PRO A 50 9.46 1.82 -8.84
N VAL A 51 10.16 0.69 -8.89
CA VAL A 51 10.23 -0.17 -10.09
C VAL A 51 9.68 -1.55 -9.79
N VAL A 52 9.15 -2.20 -10.83
CA VAL A 52 8.74 -3.60 -10.78
C VAL A 52 9.92 -4.49 -11.14
N VAL A 53 10.20 -5.48 -10.30
CA VAL A 53 11.13 -6.58 -10.56
C VAL A 53 10.39 -7.91 -10.48
N TRP A 54 10.97 -8.94 -11.09
CA TRP A 54 10.42 -10.30 -11.06
C TRP A 54 11.35 -11.24 -10.32
N VAL A 55 10.76 -12.19 -9.61
CA VAL A 55 11.48 -13.26 -8.90
C VAL A 55 11.02 -14.59 -9.46
N THR A 56 11.97 -15.48 -9.73
CA THR A 56 11.70 -16.84 -10.21
C THR A 56 11.02 -17.69 -9.14
N ALA A 57 10.32 -18.75 -9.55
CA ALA A 57 9.57 -19.63 -8.65
C ALA A 57 10.40 -20.21 -7.50
N ASP A 58 11.70 -20.43 -7.73
CA ASP A 58 12.63 -20.94 -6.72
C ASP A 58 13.05 -19.88 -5.68
N GLY A 59 12.72 -18.60 -5.90
CA GLY A 59 13.08 -17.49 -5.03
C GLY A 59 14.58 -17.14 -5.04
N LYS A 60 15.36 -17.64 -6.00
CA LYS A 60 16.82 -17.48 -6.04
C LYS A 60 17.29 -16.43 -7.05
N THR A 61 16.48 -16.15 -8.06
CA THR A 61 16.85 -15.25 -9.15
C THR A 61 15.95 -14.03 -9.17
N LEU A 62 16.56 -12.86 -9.33
CA LEU A 62 15.86 -11.59 -9.52
C LEU A 62 16.10 -11.11 -10.95
N ILE A 63 15.03 -10.72 -11.62
CA ILE A 63 15.03 -10.17 -12.97
C ILE A 63 14.67 -8.69 -12.87
N ALA A 64 15.65 -7.85 -13.18
CA ALA A 64 15.48 -6.40 -13.29
C ALA A 64 15.29 -6.05 -14.77
N GLY A 65 14.03 -5.93 -15.21
CA GLY A 65 13.73 -5.60 -16.60
C GLY A 65 12.29 -5.88 -17.03
N ASN A 66 12.06 -5.70 -18.33
CA ASN A 66 10.75 -5.97 -18.93
C ASN A 66 10.59 -7.46 -19.23
N VAL A 67 9.49 -8.04 -18.75
CA VAL A 67 9.07 -9.40 -19.09
C VAL A 67 7.94 -9.30 -20.11
N PHE A 68 8.09 -10.05 -21.20
CA PHE A 68 7.12 -10.14 -22.28
C PHE A 68 6.53 -11.54 -22.33
N ASP A 69 5.26 -11.66 -22.66
CA ASP A 69 4.66 -12.95 -22.95
C ASP A 69 4.82 -13.37 -24.41
N VAL A 70 4.30 -14.56 -24.74
CA VAL A 70 4.33 -15.13 -26.09
C VAL A 70 3.53 -14.31 -27.12
N GLN A 71 2.65 -13.41 -26.66
CA GLN A 71 1.92 -12.47 -27.51
C GLN A 71 2.66 -11.12 -27.65
N GLY A 72 3.86 -10.98 -27.09
CA GLY A 72 4.65 -9.75 -27.12
C GLY A 72 4.14 -8.65 -26.17
N ARG A 73 3.25 -8.96 -25.23
CA ARG A 73 2.72 -7.97 -24.28
C ARG A 73 3.73 -7.71 -23.16
N ASN A 74 4.02 -6.44 -22.88
CA ASN A 74 4.93 -6.05 -21.80
C ASN A 74 4.23 -6.16 -20.43
N LEU A 75 4.46 -7.27 -19.75
CA LEU A 75 3.84 -7.59 -18.46
C LEU A 75 4.34 -6.67 -17.35
N THR A 76 5.61 -6.24 -17.41
CA THR A 76 6.19 -5.29 -16.45
C THR A 76 5.48 -3.95 -16.54
N GLN A 77 5.31 -3.40 -17.76
CA GLN A 77 4.60 -2.14 -17.97
C GLN A 77 3.14 -2.23 -17.51
N MET A 78 2.45 -3.33 -17.83
CA MET A 78 1.08 -3.54 -17.36
C MET A 78 0.98 -3.61 -15.84
N ALA A 79 1.93 -4.27 -15.17
CA ALA A 79 2.00 -4.31 -13.72
C ALA A 79 2.23 -2.91 -13.12
N THR A 80 3.16 -2.14 -13.67
CA THR A 80 3.42 -0.76 -13.26
C THR A 80 2.18 0.13 -13.40
N LEU A 81 1.46 0.04 -14.53
CA LEU A 81 0.23 0.80 -14.75
C LEU A 81 -0.89 0.41 -13.77
N ARG A 82 -1.02 -0.88 -13.45
CA ARG A 82 -1.99 -1.36 -12.44
C ARG A 82 -1.66 -0.83 -11.05
N LEU A 83 -0.37 -0.71 -10.72
CA LEU A 83 0.08 -0.14 -9.45
C LEU A 83 -0.17 1.37 -9.38
N ALA A 84 0.02 2.09 -10.49
CA ALA A 84 -0.26 3.52 -10.58
C ALA A 84 -1.77 3.83 -10.46
N ASN A 85 -2.62 2.94 -10.98
CA ASN A 85 -4.08 3.13 -11.01
C ASN A 85 -4.82 2.43 -9.87
N ALA A 86 -4.13 1.79 -8.92
CA ALA A 86 -4.77 1.22 -7.75
C ALA A 86 -5.39 2.36 -6.93
N PRO A 87 -6.71 2.33 -6.62
CA PRO A 87 -7.33 3.38 -5.84
C PRO A 87 -6.62 3.43 -4.50
N VAL A 88 -6.03 4.58 -4.18
CA VAL A 88 -5.76 4.93 -2.79
C VAL A 88 -7.11 4.78 -2.11
N LEU A 89 -7.30 3.70 -1.34
CA LEU A 89 -8.34 3.66 -0.33
C LEU A 89 -8.00 4.84 0.56
N ALA A 90 -8.63 5.97 0.25
CA ALA A 90 -8.60 7.17 1.06
C ALA A 90 -8.85 6.67 2.46
N SER A 91 -7.84 6.76 3.32
CA SER A 91 -7.99 6.53 4.73
C SER A 91 -9.16 7.41 5.14
N ALA A 92 -10.31 6.78 5.38
CA ALA A 92 -11.45 7.45 5.95
C ALA A 92 -10.96 7.95 7.30
N ARG A 93 -10.57 9.22 7.32
CA ARG A 93 -10.37 9.97 8.54
C ARG A 93 -11.70 9.82 9.27
N PRO A 94 -11.77 9.19 10.46
CA PRO A 94 -13.01 9.21 11.21
C PRO A 94 -13.31 10.69 11.45
N SER A 95 -14.37 11.20 10.83
CA SER A 95 -14.94 12.50 11.14
C SER A 95 -15.22 12.48 12.64
N ALA A 96 -14.49 13.30 13.40
CA ALA A 96 -14.75 13.45 14.82
C ALA A 96 -16.24 13.76 15.01
N PRO A 97 -16.95 13.11 15.95
CA PRO A 97 -18.34 13.43 16.20
C PRO A 97 -18.43 14.88 16.67
N ALA A 98 -19.26 15.67 15.98
CA ALA A 98 -19.64 17.00 16.41
C ALA A 98 -20.42 16.88 17.74
N ALA A 99 -19.74 17.07 18.86
CA ALA A 99 -20.37 17.17 20.16
C ALA A 99 -20.19 18.60 20.70
N PHE A 100 -20.93 19.54 20.13
CA PHE A 100 -21.30 20.77 20.83
C PHE A 100 -22.74 21.14 20.43
N SER A 101 -23.69 20.61 21.19
CA SER A 101 -25.05 21.15 21.27
C SER A 101 -25.14 21.99 22.54
N PRO A 102 -25.25 23.33 22.48
CA PRO A 102 -25.81 24.07 23.60
C PRO A 102 -27.34 23.94 23.52
N SER A 103 -27.95 23.16 24.41
CA SER A 103 -29.40 23.20 24.57
C SER A 103 -29.84 24.46 25.33
N PRO A 104 -31.01 25.04 25.00
CA PRO A 104 -31.53 26.25 25.62
C PRO A 104 -32.36 25.87 26.85
N THR A 105 -32.09 26.46 28.01
CA THR A 105 -33.05 26.41 29.12
C THR A 105 -32.86 27.61 30.05
N GLY A 106 -33.73 28.61 29.90
CA GLY A 106 -34.03 29.54 30.99
C GLY A 106 -34.69 28.78 32.15
N PRO A 107 -34.72 29.38 33.34
CA PRO A 107 -35.90 30.20 33.63
C PRO A 107 -35.56 31.53 34.35
N ASP A 108 -36.25 32.59 33.95
CA ASP A 108 -36.57 33.71 34.86
C ASP A 108 -37.82 33.28 35.65
N PRO A 109 -37.87 33.37 36.99
CA PRO A 109 -38.42 34.58 37.61
C PRO A 109 -37.85 34.93 39.02
N ARG A 110 -37.64 36.24 39.25
CA ARG A 110 -37.89 36.99 40.51
C ARG A 110 -37.81 36.25 41.86
N ALA A 111 -36.73 36.52 42.62
CA ALA A 111 -36.66 36.77 44.08
C ALA A 111 -35.17 37.04 44.39
N ARG A 112 -34.69 38.06 45.11
CA ARG A 112 -35.18 38.65 46.36
C ARG A 112 -34.31 39.88 46.70
N ASN A 113 -34.96 41.00 47.02
CA ASN A 113 -34.59 42.11 47.93
C ASN A 113 -33.11 42.52 48.14
N GLY A 114 -32.82 43.78 47.82
CA GLY A 114 -32.90 44.87 48.82
C GLY A 114 -31.65 45.21 49.67
N SER A 115 -31.38 46.51 49.73
CA SER A 115 -30.42 47.26 50.57
C SER A 115 -28.95 47.17 50.12
N GLY A 116 -28.18 48.24 50.01
CA GLY A 116 -28.36 49.63 50.42
C GLY A 116 -27.01 50.17 50.89
N ARG A 117 -26.67 51.36 50.39
CA ARG A 117 -25.48 52.21 50.67
C ARG A 117 -24.20 51.90 49.90
#